data_AF-A0A4Z0G5M1-F1
#
_entry.id   AF-A0A4Z0G5M1-F1
#
_cell.length_a   1.000
_cell.length_b   1.000
_cell.length_c   1.000
_cell.angle_alpha   90.00
_cell.angle_beta   90.00
_cell.angle_gamma   90.00
#
_symmetry.space_group_name_H-M   'P 1'
#
loop_
_entity.id
_entity.type
_entity.pdbx_description
1 polymer ?
#
loop_
_entity_poly.entity_id
_entity_poly.type
_entity_poly.pdbx_seq_one_letter_code
_entity_poly.pdbx_strand_id
1 'polypeptide(L)' 'MAALLRARPDLLSPVPGDLTQLATRAGTRASVIRAVERLDRFALQTAEALAVAPDPCDYATLRALMTGDRPA' A
#
# COMPACT_ATOMS: atom_id res chain seq x y z
N MET A 1 5.83 -9.20 -8.34
CA MET A 1 4.78 -8.82 -9.33
C MET A 1 3.60 -9.80 -9.39
N ALA A 2 3.78 -11.12 -9.58
CA ALA A 2 2.67 -12.05 -9.78
C ALA A 2 1.61 -12.07 -8.65
N ALA A 3 2.02 -11.86 -7.39
CA ALA A 3 1.07 -11.74 -6.26
C ALA A 3 0.21 -10.46 -6.35
N LEU A 4 0.82 -9.32 -6.70
CA LEU A 4 0.12 -8.05 -6.88
C LEU A 4 -0.90 -8.13 -8.02
N LEU A 5 -0.53 -8.70 -9.17
CA LEU A 5 -1.46 -8.85 -10.30
C LEU A 5 -2.62 -9.80 -10.01
N ARG A 6 -2.40 -10.85 -9.21
CA ARG A 6 -3.47 -11.73 -8.71
C ARG A 6 -4.41 -10.99 -7.75
N ALA A 7 -3.89 -10.10 -6.92
CA ALA A 7 -4.69 -9.31 -5.98
C ALA A 7 -5.42 -8.12 -6.67
N ARG A 8 -4.89 -7.63 -7.79
CA ARG A 8 -5.35 -6.46 -8.56
C ARG A 8 -5.47 -6.76 -10.06
N PRO A 9 -6.37 -7.67 -10.48
CA PRO A 9 -6.58 -7.98 -11.90
C PRO A 9 -7.11 -6.77 -12.69
N ASP A 10 -7.71 -5.78 -12.01
CA ASP A 10 -8.16 -4.52 -12.62
C ASP A 10 -7.02 -3.71 -13.23
N LEU A 11 -5.78 -3.86 -12.72
CA LEU A 11 -4.62 -3.19 -13.29
C LEU A 11 -4.25 -3.70 -14.69
N LEU A 12 -4.78 -4.87 -15.09
CA LEU A 12 -4.57 -5.47 -16.40
C LEU A 12 -5.67 -5.12 -17.41
N SER A 13 -6.67 -4.29 -17.07
CA SER A 13 -7.76 -3.94 -17.98
C SER A 13 -7.71 -2.46 -18.39
N PRO A 14 -7.54 -2.13 -19.69
CA PRO A 14 -7.03 -3.00 -20.77
C PRO A 14 -5.56 -3.38 -20.56
N VAL A 15 -5.08 -4.45 -21.20
CA VAL A 15 -3.73 -4.98 -20.99
C VAL A 15 -2.67 -3.90 -21.30
N PRO A 16 -1.83 -3.50 -20.34
CA PRO A 16 -0.81 -2.49 -20.57
C PRO A 16 0.27 -3.03 -21.52
N GLY A 17 0.77 -2.17 -22.41
CA GLY A 17 1.79 -2.57 -23.39
C GLY A 17 3.17 -2.83 -22.78
N ASP A 18 3.44 -2.27 -21.59
CA ASP A 18 4.71 -2.39 -20.89
C ASP A 18 4.56 -2.16 -19.38
N LEU A 19 5.66 -2.35 -18.64
CA LEU A 19 5.73 -2.14 -17.19
C LEU A 19 5.60 -0.67 -16.77
N THR A 20 6.00 0.28 -17.63
CA THR A 20 5.89 1.71 -17.35
C THR A 20 4.42 2.14 -17.30
N GLN A 21 3.61 1.67 -18.25
CA GLN A 21 2.16 1.90 -18.26
C GLN A 21 1.48 1.28 -17.03
N LEU A 22 1.89 0.06 -16.65
CA LEU A 22 1.40 -0.59 -15.44
C LEU A 22 1.74 0.24 -14.20
N ALA A 23 2.98 0.71 -14.07
CA ALA A 23 3.43 1.54 -12.95
C ALA A 23 2.66 2.86 -12.87
N THR A 24 2.53 3.56 -14.00
CA THR A 24 1.74 4.81 -14.10
C THR A 24 0.30 4.59 -13.67
N ARG A 25 -0.35 3.52 -14.16
CA ARG A 25 -1.73 3.17 -13.78
C ARG A 25 -1.85 2.86 -12.29
N ALA A 26 -0.94 2.04 -11.77
CA ALA A 26 -0.91 1.65 -10.36
C ALA A 26 -0.73 2.86 -9.43
N GLY A 27 0.07 3.85 -9.82
CA GLY A 27 0.33 5.08 -9.07
C GLY A 27 -0.78 6.13 -9.13
N THR A 28 -1.83 5.94 -9.94
CA THR A 28 -2.94 6.91 -9.98
C THR A 28 -3.72 6.94 -8.66
N ARG A 29 -4.21 8.12 -8.26
CA ARG A 29 -5.05 8.28 -7.06
C ARG A 29 -6.24 7.33 -7.03
N ALA A 30 -6.94 7.16 -8.16
CA ALA A 30 -8.07 6.25 -8.27
C ALA A 30 -7.67 4.78 -8.01
N SER A 31 -6.49 4.37 -8.46
CA SER A 31 -5.94 3.03 -8.19
C SER A 31 -5.56 2.86 -6.72
N VAL A 32 -5.00 3.88 -6.09
CA VAL A 32 -4.63 3.87 -4.66
C VAL A 32 -5.88 3.76 -3.79
N ILE A 33 -6.91 4.57 -4.06
CA ILE A 33 -8.19 4.51 -3.33
C ILE A 33 -8.77 3.10 -3.39
N ARG A 34 -8.86 2.49 -4.58
CA ARG A 34 -9.32 1.10 -4.74
C ARG A 34 -8.44 0.08 -4.02
N ALA A 35 -7.14 0.34 -3.87
CA ALA A 35 -6.24 -0.52 -3.10
C ALA A 35 -6.59 -0.46 -1.62
N VAL A 36 -6.72 0.75 -1.10
CA VAL A 36 -7.02 1.05 0.31
C VAL A 36 -8.39 0.51 0.70
N GLU A 37 -9.41 0.65 -0.16
CA GLU A 37 -10.76 0.11 0.04
C GLU A 37 -10.81 -1.42 0.21
N ARG A 38 -9.80 -2.14 -0.28
CA ARG A 38 -9.72 -3.61 -0.18
C ARG A 38 -8.97 -4.09 1.07
N LEU A 39 -8.37 -3.18 1.83
CA LEU A 39 -7.65 -3.54 3.05
C LEU A 39 -8.65 -3.86 4.16
N ASP A 40 -8.35 -4.91 4.94
CA ASP A 40 -9.00 -5.07 6.22
C ASP A 40 -8.56 -3.96 7.20
N ARG A 41 -9.22 -3.89 8.36
CA ARG A 41 -8.97 -2.83 9.33
C ARG A 41 -7.51 -2.82 9.81
N PHE A 42 -6.89 -3.99 9.99
CA PHE A 42 -5.53 -4.11 10.48
C PHE A 42 -4.52 -3.65 9.43
N ALA A 43 -4.69 -4.09 8.19
CA ALA A 43 -3.86 -3.68 7.06
C ALA A 43 -3.98 -2.19 6.77
N LEU A 44 -5.19 -1.62 6.86
CA LEU A 44 -5.41 -0.17 6.73
C LEU A 44 -4.68 0.60 7.82
N GLN A 45 -4.83 0.19 9.08
CA GLN A 45 -4.16 0.82 10.22
C GLN A 45 -2.64 0.77 10.07
N THR A 46 -2.10 -0.36 9.60
CA THR A 46 -0.66 -0.52 9.33
C THR A 46 -0.19 0.46 8.25
N ALA A 47 -0.97 0.64 7.17
CA ALA A 47 -0.64 1.60 6.12
C ALA A 47 -0.68 3.05 6.62
N GLU A 48 -1.65 3.40 7.47
CA GLU A 48 -1.74 4.73 8.11
C GLU A 48 -0.52 5.01 8.99
N ALA A 49 -0.07 4.03 9.79
CA ALA A 49 1.13 4.19 10.61
C ALA A 49 2.40 4.33 9.78
N LEU A 50 2.55 3.55 8.70
CA LEU A 50 3.68 3.70 7.78
C LEU A 50 3.69 5.08 7.10
N ALA A 51 2.52 5.65 6.79
CA ALA A 51 2.42 6.96 6.16
C ALA A 51 2.92 8.13 7.04
N VAL A 52 2.94 7.95 8.37
CA VAL A 52 3.44 8.95 9.33
C VAL A 52 4.81 8.60 9.91
N ALA A 53 5.34 7.41 9.62
CA ALA A 53 6.62 6.96 10.12
C ALA A 53 7.80 7.60 9.37
N PRO A 54 9.00 7.67 9.99
CA PRO A 54 10.24 7.98 9.29
C PRO A 54 10.52 6.99 8.14
N ASP A 55 11.21 7.43 7.09
CA ASP A 55 11.68 6.58 5.97
C ASP A 55 13.22 6.48 6.00
N PRO A 56 13.81 5.28 6.19
CA PRO A 56 13.16 3.98 6.35
C PRO A 56 12.51 3.78 7.72
N CYS A 57 11.35 3.09 7.74
CA CYS A 57 10.67 2.69 8.96
C CYS A 57 11.11 1.29 9.39
N ASP A 58 11.71 1.18 10.58
CA ASP A 58 12.01 -0.12 11.16
C ASP A 58 10.78 -0.74 11.84
N TYR A 59 10.85 -2.05 12.10
CA TYR A 59 9.74 -2.77 12.71
C TYR A 59 9.42 -2.27 14.13
N ALA A 60 10.43 -1.84 14.88
CA ALA A 60 10.23 -1.35 16.25
C ALA A 60 9.39 -0.06 16.28
N THR A 61 9.68 0.87 15.36
CA THR A 61 8.93 2.11 15.18
C THR A 61 7.50 1.84 14.74
N LEU A 62 7.30 0.97 13.74
CA LEU A 62 5.96 0.58 13.30
C LEU A 62 5.16 -0.07 14.44
N ARG A 63 5.80 -0.96 15.20
CA ARG A 63 5.17 -1.63 16.34
C ARG A 63 4.73 -0.62 17.40
N ALA A 64 5.57 0.37 17.73
CA ALA A 64 5.21 1.41 18.69
C ALA A 64 3.99 2.22 18.23
N LEU A 65 3.97 2.61 16.94
CA LEU A 65 2.82 3.31 16.33
C LEU A 65 1.52 2.48 16.35
N MET A 66 1.62 1.16 16.18
CA MET A 66 0.46 0.26 16.18
C MET A 66 -0.10 -0.07 17.56
N THR A 67 0.75 -0.02 18.59
CA THR A 67 0.38 -0.35 19.96
C THR A 67 0.04 0.89 20.79
N GLY A 68 0.35 2.09 20.29
CA GLY A 68 0.14 3.34 21.02
C GLY A 68 1.23 3.62 22.06
N ASP A 69 2.37 2.93 21.97
CA ASP A 69 3.54 3.21 22.80
C ASP A 69 4.03 4.62 22.46
N ARG A 70 3.99 5.53 23.44
CA ARG A 70 4.58 6.86 23.28
C ARG A 70 6.11 6.72 23.19
N PRO A 71 6.78 7.38 22.23
CA PRO A 71 8.23 7.46 22.26
C PRO A 71 8.64 8.09 23.60
N ALA A 72 9.57 7.43 24.29
CA ALA A 72 10.12 7.87 25.57
C ALA A 72 10.88 9.19 25.44
#